data_AF-A0A3G3GWG0-F1
#
_entry.id   AF-A0A3G3GWG0-F1
#
_cell.length_a   1.000
_cell.length_b   1.000
_cell.length_c   1.000
_cell.angle_alpha   90.00
_cell.angle_beta   90.00
_cell.angle_gamma   90.00
#
_symmetry.space_group_name_H-M   'P 1'
#
loop_
_entity.id
_entity.type
_entity.pdbx_description
1 polymer ?
#
loop_
_entity_poly.entity_id
_entity_poly.type
_entity_poly.pdbx_seq_one_letter_code
_entity_poly.pdbx_strand_id
1 'polypeptide(L)' 'MTEDKDFGEWGFSHHVEGVSVLLLRYHFKETEQIKAILTNLLQQRLPELQGCFTTLTTQKMRKRRI' A
#
# COMPACT_ATOMS: atom_id res chain seq x y z
N MET A 1 11.33 -9.36 14.95
CA MET A 1 11.97 -8.75 13.77
C MET A 1 10.94 -8.84 12.66
N THR A 2 10.42 -7.71 12.18
CA THR A 2 9.28 -7.72 11.26
C THR A 2 9.81 -7.46 9.86
N GLU A 3 9.85 -8.53 9.05
CA GLU A 3 10.29 -8.57 7.64
C GLU A 3 9.59 -7.52 6.74
N ASP A 4 8.48 -6.94 7.20
CA ASP A 4 7.81 -5.78 6.59
C ASP A 4 8.73 -4.56 6.39
N LYS A 5 9.75 -4.39 7.24
CA LYS A 5 10.65 -3.23 7.17
C LYS A 5 11.59 -3.33 5.96
N ASP A 6 12.04 -4.55 5.67
CA ASP A 6 12.98 -4.86 4.60
C ASP A 6 12.30 -4.87 3.22
N PHE A 7 11.02 -5.25 3.13
CA PHE A 7 10.26 -5.20 1.88
C PHE A 7 10.07 -3.79 1.33
N GLY A 8 9.88 -2.83 2.24
CA GLY A 8 9.97 -1.41 1.89
C GLY A 8 11.37 -1.10 1.38
N GLU A 9 12.41 -1.29 2.19
CA GLU A 9 13.78 -0.92 1.77
C GLU A 9 14.26 -1.57 0.46
N TRP A 10 13.89 -2.82 0.16
CA TRP A 10 14.30 -3.51 -1.07
C TRP A 10 13.62 -2.97 -2.33
N GLY A 11 12.32 -2.64 -2.28
CA GLY A 11 11.63 -2.02 -3.40
C GLY A 11 12.03 -0.56 -3.62
N PHE A 12 12.44 0.14 -2.55
CA PHE A 12 12.82 1.56 -2.59
C PHE A 12 14.27 1.79 -3.05
N SER A 13 15.16 0.81 -2.88
CA SER A 13 16.59 0.97 -3.18
C SER A 13 16.90 1.13 -4.68
N HIS A 14 15.96 0.79 -5.57
CA HIS A 14 16.19 0.80 -7.01
C HIS A 14 15.68 2.04 -7.77
N HIS A 15 15.08 3.04 -7.10
CA HIS A 15 14.60 4.30 -7.75
C HIS A 15 13.87 4.02 -9.08
N VAL A 16 13.02 2.98 -9.11
CA VAL A 16 12.32 2.61 -10.35
C VAL A 16 11.22 3.65 -10.57
N GLU A 17 11.50 4.59 -11.46
CA GLU A 17 10.55 5.64 -11.84
C GLU A 17 9.28 5.01 -12.43
N GLY A 18 8.12 5.53 -12.01
CA GLY A 18 6.81 5.06 -12.51
C GLY A 18 6.21 3.87 -11.75
N VAL A 19 6.81 3.40 -10.65
CA VAL A 19 6.25 2.31 -9.84
C VAL A 19 5.55 2.86 -8.58
N SER A 20 4.39 2.29 -8.28
CA SER A 20 3.65 2.47 -7.04
C SER A 20 3.49 1.14 -6.34
N VAL A 21 3.60 1.13 -5.02
CA VAL A 21 3.49 -0.10 -4.23
C VAL A 21 2.36 0.05 -3.24
N LEU A 22 1.45 -0.93 -3.23
CA LEU A 22 0.34 -0.99 -2.28
C LEU A 22 0.45 -2.27 -1.45
N LEU A 23 0.76 -2.11 -0.16
CA LEU A 23 0.85 -3.20 0.81
C LEU A 23 -0.46 -3.33 1.58
N LEU A 24 -1.16 -4.45 1.43
CA LEU A 24 -2.39 -4.74 2.17
C LEU A 24 -2.07 -5.55 3.42
N ARG A 25 -2.41 -5.02 4.60
CA ARG A 25 -2.24 -5.72 5.87
C ARG A 25 -3.58 -5.84 6.58
N TYR A 26 -4.10 -7.06 6.61
CA TYR A 26 -5.41 -7.39 7.15
C TYR A 26 -5.44 -8.85 7.63
N HIS A 27 -6.34 -9.17 8.56
CA HIS A 27 -6.64 -10.56 8.90
C HIS A 27 -7.60 -11.16 7.88
N PHE A 28 -7.54 -12.48 7.67
CA PHE A 28 -8.42 -13.18 6.72
C PHE A 28 -9.91 -12.89 6.93
N LYS A 29 -10.35 -12.69 8.18
CA LYS A 29 -11.74 -12.32 8.52
C LYS A 29 -12.17 -10.95 7.97
N GLU A 30 -11.21 -10.10 7.64
CA GLU A 30 -11.40 -8.73 7.15
C GLU A 30 -11.30 -8.64 5.62
N THR A 31 -11.20 -9.77 4.91
CA THR A 31 -10.99 -9.81 3.45
C THR A 31 -12.02 -9.00 2.67
N GLU A 32 -13.30 -9.11 3.01
CA GLU A 32 -14.34 -8.35 2.31
C GLU A 32 -14.26 -6.84 2.61
N GLN A 33 -13.88 -6.49 3.84
CA GLN A 33 -13.70 -5.11 4.23
C GLN A 33 -12.50 -4.47 3.51
N ILE A 34 -11.36 -5.15 3.43
CA ILE A 34 -10.18 -4.61 2.73
C ILE A 34 -10.44 -4.49 1.23
N LYS A 35 -11.20 -5.42 0.62
CA LYS A 35 -11.62 -5.32 -0.79
C LYS A 35 -12.46 -4.06 -1.03
N ALA A 36 -13.45 -3.80 -0.18
CA ALA A 36 -14.30 -2.61 -0.32
C ALA A 36 -13.49 -1.31 -0.18
N ILE A 37 -12.57 -1.26 0.79
CA ILE A 37 -11.67 -0.10 0.98
C ILE A 37 -10.75 0.05 -0.24
N LEU A 38 -10.16 -1.04 -0.72
CA LEU A 38 -9.27 -1.04 -1.88
C LEU A 38 -9.97 -0.54 -3.13
N THR A 39 -11.16 -1.06 -3.43
CA THR A 39 -11.93 -0.64 -4.62
C THR A 39 -12.26 0.85 -4.54
N ASN A 40 -12.73 1.34 -3.40
CA ASN A 40 -12.98 2.77 -3.20
C ASN A 40 -11.71 3.61 -3.34
N LEU A 41 -10.59 3.15 -2.79
CA LEU A 41 -9.30 3.83 -2.88
C LEU A 41 -8.84 3.96 -4.33
N LEU A 42 -8.92 2.87 -5.11
CA LEU A 42 -8.53 2.86 -6.52
C LEU A 42 -9.49 3.67 -7.39
N GLN A 43 -10.78 3.74 -7.07
CA GLN A 43 -11.73 4.54 -7.85
C GLN A 43 -11.60 6.05 -7.57
N GLN A 44 -11.34 6.43 -6.32
CA GLN A 44 -11.38 7.84 -5.91
C GLN A 44 -10.00 8.51 -5.88
N ARG A 45 -8.93 7.74 -5.64
CA ARG A 45 -7.62 8.28 -5.26
C ARG A 45 -6.45 7.63 -5.97
N LEU A 46 -6.67 6.96 -7.11
CA LEU A 46 -5.59 6.38 -7.92
C LEU A 46 -4.44 7.36 -8.20
N PRO A 47 -4.69 8.64 -8.56
CA PRO A 47 -3.61 9.59 -8.79
C PRO A 47 -2.77 9.88 -7.54
N GLU A 48 -3.36 9.80 -6.34
CA GLU A 48 -2.66 10.04 -5.07
C GLU A 48 -1.71 8.89 -4.68
N LEU A 49 -1.87 7.72 -5.30
CA LEU A 49 -1.04 6.53 -5.06
C LEU A 49 0.15 6.46 -6.00
N GLN A 50 0.20 7.30 -7.04
CA GLN A 50 1.31 7.33 -8.01
C GLN A 50 2.62 7.75 -7.33
N GLY A 51 3.69 6.99 -7.58
CA GLY A 51 5.01 7.23 -6.97
C GLY A 51 4.98 7.18 -5.43
N CYS A 52 4.06 6.41 -4.86
CA CYS A 52 3.91 6.26 -3.42
C CYS A 52 3.97 4.79 -3.03
N PHE A 53 4.61 4.55 -1.89
CA PHE A 53 4.46 3.33 -1.13
C PHE A 53 3.34 3.54 -0.14
N THR A 54 2.26 2.78 -0.29
CA THR A 54 1.06 2.91 0.53
C THR A 54 0.81 1.61 1.27
N THR A 55 0.78 1.68 2.60
CA THR A 55 0.32 0.58 3.45
C THR A 55 -1.13 0.81 3.80
N LEU A 56 -1.98 -0.15 3.47
CA LEU A 56 -3.42 -0.13 3.75
C LEU A 56 -3.77 -1.21 4.75
N THR A 57 -4.39 -0.81 5.85
CA THR A 57 -5.11 -1.72 6.75
C THR A 57 -6.58 -1.37 6.78
N THR A 58 -7.41 -2.21 7.39
CA THR A 58 -8.84 -1.93 7.60
C THR A 58 -9.12 -0.69 8.44
N GLN A 59 -8.13 -0.21 9.19
CA GLN A 59 -8.25 0.90 10.14
C GLN A 59 -7.52 2.16 9.69
N LYS A 60 -6.40 2.02 8.98
CA LYS A 60 -5.54 3.14 8.62
C LYS A 60 -4.83 2.95 7.30
N MET A 61 -4.61 4.05 6.61
CA MET A 61 -3.76 4.14 5.43
C MET A 61 -2.52 4.98 5.76
N ARG A 62 -1.33 4.50 5.42
CA ARG A 62 -0.09 5.26 5.49
C ARG A 62 0.52 5.35 4.10
N LYS A 63 0.79 6.57 3.63
CA LYS A 63 1.48 6.81 2.37
C LYS A 63 2.86 7.39 2.63
N ARG A 64 3.84 6.98 1.82
CA ARG A 64 5.18 7.55 1.77
C ARG A 64 5.55 7.74 0.30
N ARG A 65 6.00 8.94 -0.07
CA ARG A 65 6.46 9.22 -1.43
C ARG A 65 7.77 8.47 -1.69
N ILE A 66 7.90 7.91 -2.88
CA ILE A 66 9.11 7.25 -3.40
C ILE A 66 9.77 8.19 -4.40
#